data_AF-A0A969NLN3-F1
#
_entry.id   AF-A0A969NLN3-F1
#
_cell.length_a   1.000
_cell.length_b   1.000
_cell.length_c   1.000
_cell.angle_alpha   90.00
_cell.angle_beta   90.00
_cell.angle_gamma   90.00
#
_symmetry.space_group_name_H-M   'P 1'
#
loop_
_entity.id
_entity.type
_entity.pdbx_description
1 polymer ?
#
loop_
_entity_poly.entity_id
_entity_poly.type
_entity_poly.pdbx_seq_one_letter_code
_entity_poly.pdbx_strand_id
1 'polypeptide(L)'
;MLRRLILIATVIVFLIFQVRVSQASALELNQDVHAEILNEAGKTVVLSSQKITKGQQLFNSTCLRCHSQSQMEKNNNMTLGLKTFSVAEPDLDNLLTLVDYLKRP
;
A
#
# COMPACT_ATOMS: atom_id res chain seq x y z
N MET A 1 37.44 21.26 -37.40
CA MET A 1 37.33 19.80 -37.17
C MET A 1 37.09 19.47 -35.68
N LEU A 2 37.93 19.95 -34.75
CA LEU A 2 37.87 19.62 -33.31
C LEU A 2 36.54 19.98 -32.60
N ARG A 3 35.94 21.14 -32.91
CA ARG A 3 34.67 21.60 -32.29
C ARG A 3 33.47 20.71 -32.64
N ARG A 4 33.47 20.06 -33.81
CA ARG A 4 32.44 19.07 -34.21
C ARG A 4 32.61 17.75 -33.46
N LEU A 5 33.85 17.32 -33.22
CA LEU A 5 34.14 16.09 -32.48
C LEU A 5 33.71 16.19 -31.01
N ILE A 6 33.91 17.36 -30.38
CA ILE A 6 33.48 17.60 -28.98
C ILE A 6 31.95 17.53 -28.86
N LEU A 7 31.21 18.13 -29.81
CA LEU A 7 29.74 18.08 -29.82
C LEU A 7 29.21 16.65 -29.98
N ILE A 8 29.83 15.87 -30.87
CA ILE A 8 29.45 14.46 -31.09
C ILE A 8 29.72 13.64 -29.82
N ALA A 9 30.86 13.83 -29.16
CA ALA A 9 31.18 13.15 -27.91
C ALA A 9 30.17 13.45 -26.79
N THR A 10 29.70 14.70 -26.70
CA THR A 10 28.74 15.10 -25.67
C THR A 10 27.37 14.45 -25.88
N VAL A 11 26.92 14.37 -27.14
CA VAL A 11 25.65 13.71 -27.51
C VAL A 11 25.71 12.20 -27.25
N ILE A 12 26.84 11.55 -27.55
CA ILE A 12 27.03 10.12 -27.31
C ILE A 12 26.99 9.82 -25.81
N VAL A 13 27.69 10.60 -24.99
CA VAL A 13 27.68 10.43 -23.52
C VAL A 13 26.27 10.62 -22.96
N PHE A 14 25.54 11.62 -23.45
CA PHE A 14 24.15 11.86 -23.05
C PHE A 14 23.22 10.69 -23.43
N LEU A 15 23.36 10.14 -24.64
CA LEU A 15 22.58 8.98 -25.08
C LEU A 15 22.87 7.71 -24.27
N ILE A 16 24.14 7.45 -23.94
CA ILE A 16 24.52 6.28 -23.10
C ILE A 16 23.91 6.40 -21.70
N PHE A 17 23.86 7.62 -21.14
CA PHE A 17 23.24 7.86 -19.84
C PHE A 17 21.72 7.58 -19.86
N GLN A 18 21.03 8.00 -20.92
CA GLN A 18 19.58 7.80 -21.04
C GLN A 18 19.17 6.31 -21.12
N VAL A 19 19.96 5.47 -21.80
CA VAL A 19 19.67 4.02 -21.92
C VAL A 19 19.79 3.28 -20.58
N ARG A 20 20.58 3.80 -19.63
CA ARG A 20 20.75 3.19 -18.30
C ARG A 20 19.66 3.55 -17.30
N VAL A 21 18.94 4.65 -17.51
CA VAL A 21 17.94 5.17 -16.55
C VAL A 21 16.56 4.51 -16.71
N SER A 22 16.31 3.82 -17.82
CA SER A 22 14.98 3.25 -18.12
C SER A 22 14.64 1.93 -17.42
N GLN A 23 15.52 1.36 -16.59
CA GLN A 23 15.22 0.14 -15.83
C GLN A 23 14.77 0.47 -14.40
N ALA A 24 13.66 1.20 -14.28
CA ALA A 24 12.87 1.18 -13.06
C ALA A 24 12.02 -0.09 -13.11
N SER A 25 12.54 -1.20 -12.59
CA SER A 25 11.74 -2.42 -12.41
C SER A 25 10.65 -2.11 -11.38
N ALA A 26 9.44 -1.84 -11.87
CA ALA A 26 8.27 -1.83 -11.03
C ALA A 26 8.11 -3.27 -10.50
N LEU A 27 8.30 -3.45 -9.19
CA LEU A 27 7.96 -4.68 -8.52
C LEU A 27 6.44 -4.80 -8.60
N GLU A 28 5.94 -5.52 -9.61
CA GLU A 28 4.52 -5.87 -9.67
C GLU A 28 4.23 -6.68 -8.40
N LEU A 29 3.41 -6.09 -7.53
CA LEU A 29 2.77 -6.83 -6.46
C LEU A 29 1.98 -7.92 -7.18
N ASN A 30 2.51 -9.15 -7.12
CA ASN A 30 1.98 -10.30 -7.83
C ASN A 30 0.50 -10.44 -7.45
N GLN A 31 -0.29 -11.15 -8.26
CA GLN A 31 -1.70 -11.41 -7.97
C GLN A 31 -1.85 -12.36 -6.75
N ASP A 32 -1.30 -11.98 -5.61
CA ASP A 32 -1.37 -12.69 -4.35
C ASP A 32 -2.77 -12.46 -3.83
N VAL A 33 -3.59 -13.45 -4.10
CA VAL A 33 -4.89 -13.65 -3.52
C VAL A 33 -4.72 -13.71 -2.00
N HIS A 34 -4.96 -12.59 -1.30
CA HIS A 34 -4.85 -12.55 0.15
C HIS A 34 -6.07 -13.24 0.77
N ALA A 35 -5.81 -14.26 1.60
CA ALA A 35 -6.81 -14.89 2.43
C ALA A 35 -6.91 -14.12 3.75
N GLU A 36 -8.05 -13.49 3.99
CA GLU A 36 -8.35 -12.74 5.21
C GLU A 36 -9.32 -13.54 6.09
N ILE A 37 -9.26 -13.36 7.41
CA ILE A 37 -10.19 -14.01 8.35
C ILE A 37 -11.55 -13.31 8.25
N LEU A 38 -12.58 -14.08 7.90
CA LEU A 38 -13.94 -13.58 7.73
C LEU A 38 -14.68 -13.49 9.08
N ASN A 39 -14.51 -14.46 9.97
CA ASN A 39 -15.24 -14.53 11.24
C ASN A 39 -14.47 -15.29 12.33
N GLU A 40 -14.96 -15.22 13.57
CA GLU A 40 -14.40 -15.91 14.75
C GLU A 40 -14.38 -17.44 14.65
N ALA A 41 -15.19 -18.02 13.75
CA ALA A 41 -15.16 -19.45 13.46
C ALA A 41 -13.95 -19.87 12.60
N GLY A 42 -13.04 -18.95 12.28
CA GLY A 42 -11.82 -19.21 11.52
C GLY A 42 -12.05 -19.36 10.02
N LYS A 43 -13.24 -19.01 9.50
CA LYS A 43 -13.50 -19.04 8.06
C LYS A 43 -12.68 -17.95 7.39
N THR A 44 -12.03 -18.28 6.27
CA THR A 44 -11.29 -17.30 5.48
C THR A 44 -12.01 -16.92 4.21
N VAL A 45 -11.76 -15.72 3.72
CA VAL A 45 -12.23 -15.24 2.42
C VAL A 45 -11.05 -14.81 1.57
N VAL A 46 -11.12 -15.20 0.31
CA VAL A 46 -10.14 -14.87 -0.71
C VAL A 46 -10.53 -13.53 -1.36
N LEU A 47 -9.65 -12.54 -1.27
CA LEU A 47 -9.82 -11.24 -1.94
C LEU A 47 -9.02 -11.18 -3.24
N SER A 48 -9.69 -10.78 -4.32
CA SER A 48 -9.03 -10.45 -5.58
C SER A 48 -8.23 -9.14 -5.44
N SER A 49 -7.11 -9.05 -6.14
CA SER A 49 -6.29 -7.83 -6.23
C SER A 49 -7.10 -6.58 -6.59
N GLN A 50 -8.06 -6.67 -7.51
CA GLN A 50 -8.95 -5.53 -7.85
C GLN A 50 -9.73 -4.98 -6.63
N LYS A 51 -10.20 -5.86 -5.74
CA LYS A 51 -10.92 -5.46 -4.52
C LYS A 51 -9.98 -4.80 -3.52
N ILE A 52 -8.76 -5.32 -3.38
CA ILE A 52 -7.73 -4.76 -2.51
C ILE A 52 -7.35 -3.36 -2.99
N THR A 53 -7.07 -3.18 -4.28
CA THR A 53 -6.75 -1.87 -4.86
C THR A 53 -7.90 -0.88 -4.65
N LYS A 54 -9.15 -1.30 -4.87
CA LYS A 54 -10.32 -0.44 -4.64
C LYS A 54 -10.46 -0.08 -3.16
N GLY A 55 -10.26 -1.02 -2.25
CA GLY A 55 -10.29 -0.80 -0.81
C GLY A 55 -9.21 0.18 -0.37
N GLN A 56 -7.98 0.04 -0.89
CA GLN A 56 -6.87 0.95 -0.61
C GLN A 56 -7.16 2.38 -1.09
N GLN A 57 -7.73 2.54 -2.28
CA GLN A 57 -8.11 3.86 -2.79
C GLN A 57 -9.16 4.54 -1.89
N LEU A 58 -10.17 3.78 -1.45
CA LEU A 58 -11.21 4.30 -0.54
C LEU A 58 -10.63 4.67 0.84
N PHE A 59 -9.77 3.82 1.39
CA PHE A 59 -9.07 4.10 2.65
C PHE A 59 -8.23 5.37 2.54
N ASN A 60 -7.50 5.54 1.43
CA ASN A 60 -6.68 6.72 1.18
C ASN A 60 -7.51 8.00 1.07
N SER A 61 -8.69 7.94 0.45
CA SER A 61 -9.55 9.12 0.29
C SER A 61 -10.30 9.50 1.57
N THR A 62 -10.62 8.54 2.43
CA THR A 62 -11.58 8.74 3.53
C THR A 62 -10.96 8.62 4.92
N CYS A 63 -10.07 7.65 5.12
CA CYS A 63 -9.57 7.27 6.45
C CYS A 63 -8.15 7.81 6.72
N LEU A 64 -7.34 7.99 5.67
CA LEU A 64 -5.91 8.32 5.80
C LEU A 64 -5.62 9.64 6.50
N ARG A 65 -6.54 10.61 6.46
CA ARG A 65 -6.36 11.91 7.14
C ARG A 65 -6.15 11.77 8.65
N CYS A 66 -6.82 10.81 9.29
CA CYS A 66 -6.71 10.57 10.72
C CYS A 66 -5.83 9.35 11.04
N HIS A 67 -5.76 8.38 10.11
CA HIS A 67 -5.03 7.13 10.31
C HIS A 67 -3.69 7.06 9.57
N SER A 68 -3.12 8.20 9.14
CA SER A 68 -1.74 8.22 8.68
C SER A 68 -0.80 7.87 9.84
N GLN A 69 0.25 7.08 9.56
CA GLN A 69 1.25 6.71 10.58
C GLN A 69 1.81 7.92 11.34
N SER A 70 1.83 9.10 10.71
CA SER A 70 2.31 10.37 11.29
C SER A 70 1.36 11.03 12.29
N GLN A 71 0.05 10.75 12.25
CA GLN A 71 -0.94 11.35 13.18
C GLN A 71 -1.13 10.49 14.43
N MET A 72 -0.87 9.18 14.34
CA MET A 72 -0.98 8.23 15.45
C MET A 72 0.06 8.47 16.56
N GLU A 73 1.19 9.11 16.26
CA GLU A 73 2.21 9.46 17.27
C GLU A 73 1.72 10.49 18.32
N LYS A 74 0.64 11.24 18.05
CA LYS A 74 0.16 12.30 18.97
C LYS A 74 -0.91 11.85 19.97
N ASN A 75 -1.56 10.71 19.74
CA ASN A 75 -2.64 10.22 20.60
C ASN A 75 -2.51 8.70 20.82
N ASN A 76 -1.63 8.36 21.76
CA ASN A 76 -1.52 7.12 22.55
C ASN A 76 -2.41 5.93 22.15
N ASN A 77 -1.77 4.80 21.81
CA ASN A 77 -2.27 3.40 21.74
C ASN A 77 -3.25 2.98 20.64
N MET A 78 -3.84 3.87 19.83
CA MET A 78 -4.70 3.43 18.71
C MET A 78 -3.90 3.35 17.42
N THR A 79 -3.28 2.19 17.16
CA THR A 79 -2.68 1.86 15.86
C THR A 79 -3.63 0.96 15.07
N LEU A 80 -3.77 1.15 13.75
CA LEU A 80 -4.48 0.22 12.87
C LEU A 80 -3.61 -1.02 12.58
N GLY A 81 -3.26 -1.73 13.64
CA GLY A 81 -2.46 -2.94 13.59
C GLY A 81 -3.23 -4.12 14.17
N LEU A 82 -2.98 -5.31 13.61
CA LEU A 82 -3.63 -6.55 14.06
C LEU A 82 -3.48 -6.79 15.58
N LYS A 83 -2.33 -6.40 16.16
CA LYS A 83 -2.08 -6.50 17.60
C LYS A 83 -3.00 -5.60 18.45
N THR A 84 -3.41 -4.45 17.92
CA THR A 84 -4.34 -3.54 18.61
C THR A 84 -5.77 -4.01 18.42
N PHE A 85 -6.09 -4.58 17.25
CA PHE A 85 -7.42 -5.10 16.94
C PHE A 85 -7.78 -6.36 17.73
N SER A 86 -6.82 -7.24 17.99
CA SER A 86 -7.01 -8.47 18.78
C SER A 86 -7.08 -8.26 20.30
N VAL A 87 -7.02 -7.00 20.76
CA VAL A 87 -7.14 -6.62 22.18
C VAL A 87 -8.29 -5.62 22.36
N ALA A 88 -9.04 -5.35 21.29
CA ALA A 88 -10.23 -4.50 21.34
C ALA A 88 -11.43 -5.31 21.85
N GLU A 89 -12.36 -4.67 22.54
CA GLU A 89 -13.64 -5.29 22.93
C GLU A 89 -14.78 -4.60 22.16
N PRO A 90 -15.45 -5.29 21.22
CA PRO A 90 -15.20 -6.66 20.73
C PRO A 90 -13.96 -6.78 19.82
N ASP A 91 -13.45 -8.01 19.64
CA ASP A 91 -12.26 -8.27 18.82
C ASP A 91 -12.45 -7.82 17.36
N LEU A 92 -11.53 -6.98 16.86
CA LEU A 92 -11.59 -6.38 15.51
C LEU A 92 -10.67 -7.08 14.50
N ASP A 93 -10.26 -8.31 14.81
CA ASP A 93 -9.29 -9.09 14.03
C ASP A 93 -9.89 -9.83 12.82
N ASN A 94 -11.19 -9.64 12.56
CA ASN A 94 -11.91 -10.28 11.46
C ASN A 94 -12.77 -9.28 10.67
N LEU A 95 -13.04 -9.62 9.40
CA LEU A 95 -13.72 -8.71 8.48
C LEU A 95 -15.14 -8.37 8.91
N LEU A 96 -15.88 -9.30 9.52
CA LEU A 96 -17.25 -9.02 9.93
C LEU A 96 -17.32 -8.03 11.10
N THR A 97 -16.46 -8.20 12.12
CA THR A 97 -16.40 -7.25 13.24
C THR A 97 -15.88 -5.89 12.80
N LEU A 98 -14.92 -5.83 11.88
CA LEU A 98 -14.46 -4.57 11.30
C LEU A 98 -15.56 -3.85 10.51
N VAL A 99 -16.34 -4.58 9.71
CA VAL A 99 -17.48 -4.00 8.98
C VAL A 99 -18.57 -3.53 9.95
N ASP A 100 -18.80 -4.26 11.04
CA ASP A 100 -19.78 -3.85 12.04
C ASP A 100 -19.35 -2.58 12.78
N TYR A 101 -18.08 -2.50 13.18
CA TYR A 101 -17.47 -1.30 13.76
C TYR A 101 -17.59 -0.10 12.81
N LEU A 102 -17.37 -0.26 11.51
CA LEU A 102 -17.54 0.84 10.56
C LEU A 102 -18.99 1.32 10.42
N LYS A 103 -19.98 0.47 10.71
CA LYS A 103 -21.40 0.85 10.71
C LYS A 103 -21.82 1.47 12.04
N ARG A 104 -21.23 1.01 13.14
CA ARG A 104 -21.56 1.36 14.53
C ARG A 104 -20.25 1.49 15.33
N PRO A 105 -19.49 2.57 15.12
CA PRO A 105 -18.19 2.79 15.76
C PRO A 105 -18.32 3.16 17.24
#